data_AF-A0AAE1S9Z1-F1
#
_entry.id   AF-A0AAE1S9Z1-F1
#
_cell.length_a   1.000
_cell.length_b   1.000
_cell.length_c   1.000
_cell.angle_alpha   90.00
_cell.angle_beta   90.00
_cell.angle_gamma   90.00
#
_symmetry.space_group_name_H-M   'P 1'
#
loop_
_entity.id
_entity.type
_entity.pdbx_description
1 polymer ?
#
loop_
_entity_poly.entity_id
_entity_poly.type
_entity_poly.pdbx_seq_one_letter_code
_entity_poly.pdbx_strand_id
1 'polypeptide(L)'
;MEVSKHMNHLLKVPFCVHPKTGRVCVPINPKNCEEFDPCAVPTLSQLLGELNTGGLRGEGDNEWDGTSLGDCVSYFRESFLQPLLNSCKEEIETSYNAKVQQSRNSISW
;
A
#
# COMPACT_ATOMS: atom_id res chain seq x y z
N MET A 1 -19.69 15.38 -6.07
CA MET A 1 -18.29 15.00 -5.79
C MET A 1 -17.63 16.14 -5.04
N GLU A 2 -17.52 16.07 -3.72
CA GLU A 2 -16.83 17.12 -2.94
C GLU A 2 -15.36 16.77 -2.73
N VAL A 3 -15.07 15.49 -2.42
CA VAL A 3 -13.74 14.96 -2.06
C VAL A 3 -12.64 15.14 -3.12
N SER A 4 -13.00 15.49 -4.36
CA SER A 4 -12.08 15.65 -5.49
C SER A 4 -11.85 17.11 -5.91
N LYS A 5 -12.54 18.08 -5.27
CA LYS A 5 -12.57 19.48 -5.73
C LYS A 5 -11.49 20.37 -5.13
N HIS A 6 -11.04 20.10 -3.90
CA HIS A 6 -10.08 20.96 -3.21
C HIS A 6 -8.91 20.14 -2.68
N MET A 7 -7.70 20.72 -2.74
CA MET A 7 -6.46 20.06 -2.35
C MET A 7 -6.31 19.85 -0.83
N ASN A 8 -7.13 20.50 -0.01
CA ASN A 8 -7.06 20.46 1.45
C ASN A 8 -8.03 19.43 2.07
N HIS A 9 -8.59 18.52 1.27
CA HIS A 9 -9.52 17.51 1.75
C HIS A 9 -8.76 16.42 2.50
N LEU A 10 -9.21 16.15 3.74
CA LEU A 10 -8.66 15.08 4.55
C LEU A 10 -9.39 13.78 4.21
N LEU A 11 -8.62 12.76 3.85
CA LEU A 11 -9.13 11.42 3.58
C LEU A 11 -8.58 10.44 4.62
N LYS A 12 -9.38 9.41 4.90
CA LYS A 12 -8.96 8.30 5.76
C LYS A 12 -7.72 7.62 5.16
N VAL A 13 -6.70 7.37 5.99
CA VAL A 13 -5.50 6.65 5.53
C VAL A 13 -5.80 5.16 5.33
N PRO A 14 -5.06 4.43 4.48
CA PRO A 14 -5.18 2.98 4.39
C PRO A 14 -4.95 2.30 5.74
N PHE A 15 -5.55 1.12 5.93
CA PHE A 15 -5.42 0.27 7.12
C PHE A 15 -5.91 0.86 8.44
N CYS A 16 -6.55 2.04 8.51
CA CYS A 16 -7.16 2.41 9.80
C CYS A 16 -8.36 1.53 10.12
N VAL A 17 -8.52 1.25 11.41
CA VAL A 17 -9.69 0.58 11.97
C VAL A 17 -10.90 1.52 11.90
N HIS A 18 -12.03 1.03 11.42
CA HIS A 18 -13.28 1.77 11.45
C HIS A 18 -13.92 1.69 12.85
N PRO A 19 -14.18 2.82 13.52
CA PRO A 19 -14.47 2.83 14.96
C PRO A 19 -15.74 2.07 15.35
N LYS A 20 -16.75 2.07 14.48
CA LYS A 20 -18.04 1.40 14.76
C LYS A 20 -18.01 -0.11 14.52
N THR A 21 -17.20 -0.57 13.57
CA THR A 21 -17.22 -1.98 13.11
C THR A 21 -15.99 -2.75 13.55
N GLY A 22 -14.93 -2.06 14.00
CA GLY A 22 -13.64 -2.68 14.31
C GLY A 22 -12.92 -3.24 13.08
N ARG A 23 -13.46 -3.08 11.87
CA ARG A 23 -12.89 -3.60 10.62
C ARG A 23 -11.71 -2.77 10.15
N VAL A 24 -10.67 -3.42 9.65
CA VAL A 24 -9.52 -2.76 9.03
C VAL A 24 -9.87 -2.33 7.61
N CYS A 25 -9.52 -1.09 7.23
CA CYS A 25 -9.69 -0.63 5.85
C CYS A 25 -8.56 -1.14 4.95
N VAL A 26 -8.76 -2.33 4.39
CA VAL A 26 -7.81 -3.01 3.50
C VAL A 26 -7.92 -2.52 2.04
N PRO A 27 -6.85 -2.64 1.23
CA PRO A 27 -6.91 -2.37 -0.19
C PRO A 27 -7.87 -3.31 -0.91
N ILE A 28 -8.50 -2.83 -1.98
CA ILE A 28 -9.43 -3.60 -2.82
C ILE A 28 -8.77 -3.79 -4.18
N ASN A 29 -8.83 -5.01 -4.72
CA ASN A 29 -8.32 -5.28 -6.05
C ASN A 29 -9.30 -4.77 -7.11
N PRO A 30 -8.91 -3.79 -7.94
CA PRO A 30 -9.82 -3.19 -8.92
C PRO A 30 -10.22 -4.17 -10.05
N LYS A 31 -9.44 -5.23 -10.31
CA LYS A 31 -9.72 -6.19 -11.39
C LYS A 31 -10.85 -7.16 -11.04
N ASN A 32 -11.10 -7.40 -9.76
CA ASN A 32 -12.14 -8.31 -9.26
C ASN A 32 -12.92 -7.65 -8.11
N CYS A 33 -13.24 -6.37 -8.27
CA CYS A 33 -13.94 -5.57 -7.25
C CYS A 33 -15.29 -6.18 -6.84
N GLU A 34 -15.99 -6.85 -7.74
CA GLU A 34 -17.29 -7.50 -7.48
C GLU A 34 -17.18 -8.70 -6.53
N GLU A 35 -15.98 -9.29 -6.39
CA GLU A 35 -15.73 -10.42 -5.49
C GLU A 35 -15.39 -9.97 -4.06
N PHE A 36 -15.18 -8.68 -3.83
CA PHE A 36 -14.79 -8.15 -2.54
C PHE A 36 -15.95 -8.20 -1.53
N ASP A 37 -15.79 -8.98 -0.46
CA ASP A 37 -16.73 -9.01 0.65
C ASP A 37 -16.30 -8.06 1.79
N PRO A 38 -16.99 -6.93 2.01
CA PRO A 38 -16.69 -6.00 3.10
C PRO A 38 -16.98 -6.61 4.50
N CYS A 39 -17.71 -7.73 4.57
CA CYS A 39 -17.98 -8.45 5.80
C CYS A 39 -16.91 -9.49 6.16
N ALA A 40 -16.04 -9.85 5.23
CA ALA A 40 -14.95 -10.81 5.44
C ALA A 40 -13.62 -10.15 5.84
N VAL A 41 -13.50 -8.83 5.75
CA VAL A 41 -12.25 -8.13 6.13
C VAL A 41 -11.94 -8.27 7.63
N PRO A 42 -10.65 -8.37 8.02
CA PRO A 42 -10.25 -8.63 9.39
C PRO A 42 -10.69 -7.52 10.33
N THR A 43 -11.00 -7.90 11.57
CA THR A 43 -11.30 -6.96 12.66
C THR A 43 -10.11 -6.82 13.61
N LEU A 44 -9.99 -5.68 14.28
CA LEU A 44 -8.93 -5.46 15.28
C LEU A 44 -8.94 -6.52 16.38
N SER A 45 -10.12 -6.92 16.85
CA SER A 45 -10.26 -7.95 17.89
C SER A 45 -9.78 -9.32 17.40
N GLN A 46 -10.07 -9.65 16.14
CA GLN A 46 -9.61 -10.90 15.53
C GLN A 46 -8.08 -10.90 15.41
N LEU A 47 -7.49 -9.82 14.87
CA LEU A 47 -6.04 -9.70 14.71
C LEU A 47 -5.31 -9.79 16.05
N LEU A 48 -5.85 -9.16 17.11
CA LEU A 48 -5.29 -9.28 18.45
C LEU A 48 -5.37 -10.72 18.98
N GLY A 49 -6.45 -11.44 18.69
CA GLY A 49 -6.59 -12.85 19.02
C GLY A 49 -5.58 -13.73 18.27
N GLU A 50 -5.40 -13.49 16.97
CA GLU A 50 -4.44 -14.19 16.11
C GLU A 50 -3.00 -13.98 16.61
N LEU A 51 -2.62 -12.74 16.95
CA LEU A 51 -1.29 -12.42 17.50
C LEU A 51 -1.03 -13.11 18.85
N ASN A 52 -2.00 -13.06 19.77
CA ASN A 52 -1.85 -13.68 21.08
C ASN A 52 -1.86 -15.22 21.03
N THR A 53 -2.60 -15.81 20.07
CA THR A 53 -2.67 -17.27 19.90
C THR A 53 -1.46 -17.79 19.12
N GLY A 54 -0.97 -17.01 18.15
CA GLY A 54 0.21 -17.28 17.33
C GLY A 54 1.54 -17.11 18.07
N GLY A 55 1.54 -17.13 19.41
CA GLY A 55 2.69 -16.89 20.29
C GLY A 55 3.91 -17.82 20.13
N LEU A 56 3.96 -18.66 19.09
CA LEU A 56 5.13 -19.44 18.72
C LEU A 56 5.23 -19.59 17.19
N ARG A 57 6.04 -18.70 16.58
CA ARG A 57 6.82 -18.90 15.34
C ARG A 57 6.06 -18.92 14.00
N GLY A 58 6.08 -17.77 13.33
CA GLY A 58 6.40 -17.72 11.91
C GLY A 58 7.83 -17.19 11.75
N GLU A 59 8.67 -17.86 10.99
CA GLU A 59 10.00 -17.37 10.58
C GLU A 59 9.87 -16.25 9.51
N GLY A 60 9.01 -15.27 9.78
CA GLY A 60 8.80 -14.09 8.93
C GLY A 60 9.41 -12.87 9.60
N ASP A 61 9.97 -11.97 8.80
CA ASP A 61 10.56 -10.71 9.31
C ASP A 61 9.53 -9.80 10.00
N ASN A 62 8.22 -10.02 9.81
CA ASN A 62 7.17 -9.19 10.39
C ASN A 62 6.08 -9.99 11.11
N GLU A 63 5.65 -9.49 12.27
CA GLU A 63 4.70 -10.15 13.18
C GLU A 63 3.29 -10.34 12.58
N TRP A 64 2.88 -9.48 11.65
CA TRP A 64 1.57 -9.56 10.99
C TRP A 64 1.50 -10.61 9.87
N ASP A 65 2.64 -11.17 9.43
CA ASP A 65 2.67 -12.16 8.33
C ASP A 65 1.92 -13.45 8.71
N GLY A 66 1.81 -13.76 10.01
CA GLY A 66 1.03 -14.87 10.53
C GLY A 66 -0.45 -14.57 10.80
N THR A 67 -0.94 -13.39 10.42
CA THR A 67 -2.32 -12.94 10.68
C THR A 67 -3.12 -12.83 9.40
N SER A 68 -4.44 -12.73 9.53
CA SER A 68 -5.37 -12.42 8.43
C SER A 68 -5.13 -11.05 7.78
N LEU A 69 -4.26 -10.20 8.35
CA LEU A 69 -3.82 -8.93 7.75
C LEU A 69 -2.65 -9.11 6.76
N GLY A 70 -1.86 -10.19 6.89
CA GLY A 70 -0.63 -10.40 6.13
C GLY A 70 -0.84 -10.29 4.63
N ASP A 71 -1.81 -11.03 4.09
CA ASP A 71 -2.14 -11.04 2.66
C ASP A 71 -2.52 -9.65 2.14
N CYS A 72 -3.26 -8.86 2.94
CA CYS A 72 -3.66 -7.51 2.57
C CYS A 72 -2.46 -6.56 2.47
N VAL A 73 -1.47 -6.73 3.36
CA VAL A 73 -0.24 -5.93 3.37
C VAL A 73 0.66 -6.32 2.20
N SER A 74 0.85 -7.62 1.97
CA SER A 74 1.62 -8.14 0.83
C SER A 74 1.01 -7.66 -0.49
N TYR A 75 -0.30 -7.78 -0.64
CA TYR A 75 -1.02 -7.26 -1.81
C TYR A 75 -0.77 -5.76 -2.02
N PHE A 76 -0.89 -4.93 -0.99
CA PHE A 76 -0.63 -3.48 -1.12
C PHE A 76 0.81 -3.17 -1.53
N ARG A 77 1.77 -3.91 -0.98
CA ARG A 77 3.19 -3.74 -1.29
C ARG A 77 3.48 -4.08 -2.75
N GLU A 78 3.02 -5.23 -3.21
CA GLU A 78 3.32 -5.76 -4.54
C GLU A 78 2.52 -5.06 -5.64
N SER A 79 1.22 -4.81 -5.41
CA SER A 79 0.33 -4.27 -6.45
C SER A 79 0.39 -2.76 -6.58
N PHE A 80 0.78 -2.04 -5.52
CA PHE A 80 0.74 -0.57 -5.49
C PHE A 80 2.09 0.05 -5.16
N LEU A 81 2.69 -0.26 -4.00
CA LEU A 81 3.89 0.45 -3.53
C LEU A 81 5.14 0.16 -4.38
N GLN A 82 5.37 -1.10 -4.75
CA GLN A 82 6.53 -1.48 -5.58
C GLN A 82 6.45 -0.86 -6.98
N PRO A 83 5.33 -0.97 -7.74
CA PRO A 83 5.19 -0.28 -9.02
C PRO A 83 5.35 1.23 -8.92
N LEU A 84 4.77 1.85 -7.88
CA LEU A 84 4.92 3.29 -7.65
C LEU A 84 6.39 3.67 -7.42
N LEU A 85 7.09 2.92 -6.56
CA LEU A 85 8.51 3.15 -6.29
C LEU A 85 9.36 3.01 -7.56
N ASN A 86 9.10 1.98 -8.37
CA ASN A 86 9.82 1.76 -9.62
C ASN A 86 9.57 2.91 -10.60
N SER A 87 8.32 3.33 -10.77
CA SER A 87 7.96 4.47 -11.61
C SER A 87 8.65 5.76 -11.17
N CYS A 88 8.69 6.05 -9.87
CA CYS A 88 9.42 7.21 -9.35
C CYS A 88 10.92 7.14 -9.62
N LYS A 89 11.55 5.96 -9.47
CA LYS A 89 12.98 5.77 -9.76
C LYS A 89 13.27 6.00 -11.25
N GLU A 90 12.47 5.41 -12.13
CA GLU A 90 12.60 5.56 -13.59
C GLU A 90 12.48 7.02 -14.02
N GLU A 91 11.54 7.77 -13.43
CA GLU A 91 11.37 9.21 -13.71
C GLU A 91 12.61 10.03 -13.31
N ILE A 92 13.17 9.74 -12.13
CA ILE A 92 14.36 10.42 -11.63
C ILE A 92 15.58 10.11 -12.51
N GLU A 93 15.78 8.84 -12.87
CA GLU A 93 16.91 8.41 -13.71
C GLU A 93 16.81 8.99 -15.12
N THR A 94 15.62 8.97 -15.72
CA THR A 94 15.37 9.56 -17.04
C THR A 94 15.66 11.05 -17.03
N SER A 95 15.19 11.76 -16.00
CA SER A 95 15.43 13.19 -15.82
C SER A 95 16.92 13.52 -15.63
N TYR A 96 17.66 12.68 -14.91
CA TYR A 96 19.09 12.82 -14.73
C TYR A 96 19.86 12.61 -16.05
N ASN A 97 19.56 11.53 -16.75
CA ASN A 97 20.22 11.18 -18.01
C ASN A 97 20.00 12.25 -19.10
N ALA A 98 18.78 12.79 -19.19
CA ALA A 98 18.47 13.90 -20.10
C ALA A 98 19.32 15.15 -19.81
N LYS A 99 19.50 15.51 -18.52
CA LYS A 99 20.35 16.64 -18.11
C LYS A 99 21.83 16.40 -18.44
N VAL A 100 22.33 15.17 -18.28
CA VAL A 100 23.71 14.80 -18.62
C VAL A 100 23.94 14.84 -20.14
N GLN A 101 22.98 14.41 -20.96
CA GLN A 101 23.09 14.51 -22.42
C GLN A 101 23.06 15.96 -22.89
N GLN A 102 22.20 16.79 -22.29
CA GLN A 102 22.14 18.22 -22.61
C GLN A 102 23.44 18.94 -22.30
N SER A 103 24.09 18.64 -21.16
CA SER A 103 25.38 19.25 -20.81
C SER A 103 26.51 18.78 -21.73
N ARG A 104 26.54 17.50 -22.12
CA ARG A 104 27.51 16.95 -23.09
C ARG A 104 27.39 17.61 -24.47
N ASN A 105 26.17 17.74 -24.98
CA ASN A 105 25.92 18.39 -26.27
C ASN A 105 26.30 19.88 -26.26
N SER A 106 26.24 20.54 -25.09
CA SER A 106 26.64 21.94 -24.94
C SER A 106 28.17 22.17 -24.95
N ILE A 107 28.98 21.13 -24.74
CA ILE A 107 30.45 21.23 -24.65
C ILE A 107 31.13 20.76 -25.95
N SER A 108 30.41 20.03 -26.79
CA SER A 108 30.83 19.63 -28.14
C SER A 108 30.68 20.82 -29.11
N TRP A 109 31.73 21.63 -29.25
CA TRP A 109 31.91 22.61 -30.35
C TRP A 109 32.65 21.98 -31.52
#